data_AF-A0A1V3GC52-F1
#
_entry.id   AF-A0A1V3GC52-F1
#
_cell.length_a   1.000
_cell.length_b   1.000
_cell.length_c   1.000
_cell.angle_alpha   90.00
_cell.angle_beta   90.00
_cell.angle_gamma   90.00
#
_symmetry.space_group_name_H-M   'P 1'
#
loop_
_entity.id
_entity.type
_entity.pdbx_description
1 polymer ?
#
loop_
_entity_poly.entity_id
_entity_poly.type
_entity_poly.pdbx_seq_one_letter_code
_entity_poly.pdbx_strand_id
1 'polypeptide(L)'
;MLMKNEKVKSYMITAAILLIISVVFGLWLKEKVKDEQLASQESFKSFVKSITSLEKDVTNEVKEFERQVQLVKDGAGNSKDLYDQESYARAAASEANSLIWDLQIPSNLPKDVKKDLENALASARDVYLMRGLAMESTIKSIENPKDMSLQFEFQRYNKTVDNDVSIITSSIIAAGQKLKLTPDEINALLH
;
A
#
# COMPACT_ATOMS: atom_id res chain seq x y z
N MET A 1 -34.46 -59.26 -30.88
CA MET A 1 -34.40 -57.77 -30.97
C MET A 1 -34.29 -57.05 -29.62
N LEU A 2 -34.34 -57.74 -28.46
CA LEU A 2 -34.38 -57.13 -27.12
C LEU A 2 -33.02 -56.63 -26.57
N MET A 3 -31.89 -57.22 -26.97
CA MET A 3 -30.55 -56.85 -26.47
C MET A 3 -30.06 -55.44 -26.88
N LYS A 4 -30.65 -54.82 -27.92
CA LYS A 4 -30.31 -53.45 -28.32
C LYS A 4 -30.81 -52.40 -27.32
N ASN A 5 -31.88 -52.69 -26.58
CA ASN A 5 -32.55 -51.71 -25.73
C ASN A 5 -31.84 -51.51 -24.38
N GLU A 6 -31.21 -52.54 -23.82
CA GLU A 6 -30.45 -52.45 -22.56
C GLU A 6 -29.13 -51.69 -22.72
N LYS A 7 -28.41 -51.93 -23.83
CA LYS A 7 -27.19 -51.17 -24.13
C LYS A 7 -27.49 -49.68 -24.26
N VAL A 8 -28.56 -49.31 -24.97
CA VAL A 8 -28.96 -47.89 -25.14
C VAL A 8 -29.33 -47.26 -23.80
N LYS A 9 -30.09 -47.96 -22.93
CA LYS A 9 -30.40 -47.47 -21.57
C LYS A 9 -29.14 -47.30 -20.72
N SER A 10 -28.20 -48.24 -20.77
CA SER A 10 -26.93 -48.15 -20.06
C SER A 10 -26.12 -46.93 -20.51
N TYR A 11 -26.01 -46.67 -21.82
CA TYR A 11 -25.30 -45.49 -22.34
C TYR A 11 -25.98 -44.18 -21.91
N MET A 12 -27.32 -44.13 -21.90
CA MET A 12 -28.04 -42.94 -21.45
C MET A 12 -27.83 -42.66 -19.95
N ILE A 13 -27.78 -43.70 -19.11
CA ILE A 13 -27.50 -43.56 -17.68
C ILE A 13 -26.06 -43.07 -17.47
N THR A 14 -25.08 -43.65 -18.17
CA THR A 14 -23.68 -43.22 -18.07
C THR A 14 -23.48 -41.77 -18.54
N ALA A 15 -24.13 -41.37 -19.64
CA ALA A 15 -24.07 -40.00 -20.14
C ALA A 15 -24.71 -39.01 -19.16
N ALA A 16 -25.84 -39.36 -18.55
CA ALA A 16 -26.50 -38.53 -17.53
C ALA A 16 -25.62 -38.34 -16.28
N ILE A 17 -24.95 -39.41 -15.81
CA ILE A 17 -24.03 -39.35 -14.68
C ILE A 17 -22.83 -38.44 -14.99
N LEU A 18 -22.23 -38.57 -16.18
CA LEU A 18 -21.12 -37.70 -16.61
C LEU A 18 -21.51 -36.23 -16.70
N LEU A 19 -22.74 -35.95 -17.15
CA LEU A 19 -23.30 -34.59 -17.18
C LEU A 19 -23.47 -34.02 -15.77
N ILE A 20 -24.00 -34.81 -14.84
CA ILE A 20 -24.17 -34.40 -13.43
C ILE A 20 -22.80 -34.13 -12.78
N ILE A 21 -21.82 -35.02 -12.96
CA ILE A 21 -20.46 -34.83 -12.43
C ILE A 21 -19.84 -33.54 -13.00
N SER A 22 -19.99 -33.28 -14.30
CA SER A 22 -19.45 -32.08 -14.93
C SER A 22 -20.05 -30.79 -14.38
N VAL A 23 -21.37 -30.77 -14.15
CA VAL A 23 -22.08 -29.62 -13.57
C VAL A 23 -21.67 -29.39 -12.11
N VAL A 24 -21.64 -30.46 -11.30
CA VAL A 24 -21.23 -30.37 -9.88
C VAL A 24 -19.78 -29.93 -9.76
N PHE A 25 -18.88 -30.47 -10.58
CA PHE A 25 -17.47 -30.07 -10.59
C PHE A 25 -17.30 -28.61 -11.03
N GLY A 26 -18.05 -28.15 -12.04
CA GLY A 26 -18.04 -26.76 -12.48
C GLY A 26 -18.54 -25.79 -11.41
N LEU A 27 -19.57 -26.15 -10.65
CA LEU A 27 -20.06 -25.37 -9.51
C LEU A 27 -19.01 -25.32 -8.39
N TRP A 28 -18.43 -26.47 -8.03
CA TRP A 28 -17.39 -26.55 -7.00
C TRP A 28 -16.16 -25.71 -7.35
N LEU A 29 -15.72 -25.72 -8.61
CA LEU A 29 -14.63 -24.85 -9.07
C LEU A 29 -14.97 -23.36 -8.95
N LYS A 30 -16.21 -22.96 -9.26
CA LYS A 30 -16.64 -21.56 -9.13
C LYS A 30 -16.63 -21.10 -7.67
N GLU A 31 -17.11 -21.94 -6.76
CA GLU A 31 -17.09 -21.67 -5.31
C GLU A 31 -15.64 -21.47 -4.84
N LYS A 32 -14.76 -22.42 -5.19
CA LYS A 32 -13.35 -22.37 -4.79
C LYS A 32 -12.63 -21.12 -5.32
N VAL A 33 -12.86 -20.74 -6.58
CA VAL A 33 -12.28 -19.53 -7.17
C VAL A 33 -12.76 -18.27 -6.45
N LYS A 34 -14.03 -18.24 -6.03
CA LYS A 34 -14.59 -17.12 -5.28
C LYS A 34 -13.96 -16.98 -3.89
N ASP A 35 -13.77 -18.11 -3.20
CA ASP A 35 -13.13 -18.14 -1.88
C ASP A 35 -11.67 -17.67 -1.94
N GLU A 36 -10.91 -18.15 -2.93
CA GLU A 36 -9.52 -17.73 -3.17
C GLU A 36 -9.45 -16.22 -3.50
N GLN A 37 -10.42 -15.70 -4.28
CA GLN A 37 -10.49 -14.28 -4.59
C GLN A 37 -10.78 -13.43 -3.34
N LEU A 38 -11.75 -13.84 -2.50
CA LEU A 38 -12.08 -13.15 -1.26
C LEU A 38 -10.90 -13.15 -0.29
N ALA A 39 -10.24 -14.29 -0.11
CA ALA A 39 -9.05 -14.39 0.74
C ALA A 39 -7.91 -13.47 0.25
N SER A 40 -7.72 -13.36 -1.06
CA SER A 40 -6.74 -12.45 -1.66
C SER A 40 -7.09 -10.98 -1.43
N GLN A 41 -8.38 -10.62 -1.60
CA GLN A 41 -8.87 -9.26 -1.33
C GLN A 41 -8.67 -8.86 0.14
N GLU A 42 -9.02 -9.73 1.08
CA GLU A 42 -8.83 -9.43 2.51
C GLU A 42 -7.35 -9.31 2.89
N SER A 43 -6.50 -10.16 2.33
CA SER A 43 -5.04 -10.08 2.55
C SER A 43 -4.45 -8.78 1.99
N PHE A 44 -4.90 -8.37 0.80
CA PHE A 44 -4.55 -7.07 0.22
C PHE A 44 -5.03 -5.90 1.08
N LYS A 45 -6.30 -5.91 1.52
CA LYS A 45 -6.88 -4.85 2.38
C LYS A 45 -6.08 -4.71 3.68
N SER A 46 -5.74 -5.81 4.33
CA SER A 46 -4.94 -5.80 5.56
C SER A 46 -3.52 -5.28 5.33
N PHE A 47 -2.89 -5.66 4.21
CA PHE A 47 -1.56 -5.18 3.84
C PHE A 47 -1.57 -3.67 3.60
N VAL A 48 -2.51 -3.15 2.80
CA VAL A 48 -2.62 -1.72 2.51
C VAL A 48 -2.90 -0.92 3.79
N LYS A 49 -3.77 -1.40 4.68
CA LYS A 49 -4.00 -0.77 5.99
C LYS A 49 -2.74 -0.66 6.84
N SER A 50 -1.82 -1.61 6.72
CA SER A 50 -0.54 -1.55 7.43
C SER A 50 0.31 -0.39 6.92
N ILE A 51 0.37 -0.20 5.60
CA ILE A 51 1.07 0.94 4.98
C ILE A 51 0.41 2.27 5.38
N THR A 52 -0.92 2.37 5.27
CA THR A 52 -1.61 3.64 5.53
C THR A 52 -1.66 4.01 7.01
N SER A 53 -1.62 3.03 7.92
CA SER A 53 -1.44 3.29 9.35
C SER A 53 -0.08 3.92 9.64
N LEU A 54 1.01 3.36 9.10
CA LEU A 54 2.35 3.93 9.24
C LEU A 54 2.40 5.35 8.69
N GLU A 55 1.80 5.56 7.51
CA GLU A 55 1.76 6.86 6.86
C GLU A 55 1.00 7.91 7.69
N LYS A 56 -0.10 7.52 8.35
CA LYS A 56 -0.88 8.40 9.19
C LYS A 56 -0.08 8.91 10.39
N ASP A 57 0.64 8.01 11.07
CA ASP A 57 1.43 8.36 12.24
C ASP A 57 2.56 9.33 11.87
N VAL A 58 3.29 9.03 10.79
CA VAL A 58 4.34 9.92 10.26
C VAL A 58 3.75 11.27 9.82
N THR A 59 2.62 11.27 9.12
CA THR A 59 2.01 12.51 8.61
C THR A 59 1.61 13.46 9.73
N ASN A 60 1.12 12.94 10.85
CA ASN A 60 0.75 13.80 11.99
C ASN A 60 1.96 14.53 12.56
N GLU A 61 3.06 13.82 12.78
CA GLU A 61 4.29 14.41 13.31
C GLU A 61 4.98 15.37 12.32
N VAL A 62 4.97 15.03 11.03
CA VAL A 62 5.48 15.90 9.95
C VAL A 62 4.69 17.21 9.91
N LYS A 63 3.35 17.16 9.98
CA LYS A 63 2.51 18.37 9.95
C LYS A 63 2.77 19.27 11.14
N GLU A 64 2.95 18.69 12.32
CA GLU A 64 3.28 19.47 13.51
C GLU A 64 4.69 20.07 13.40
N PHE A 65 5.65 19.34 12.83
CA PHE A 65 6.98 19.89 12.50
C PHE A 65 6.89 21.07 11.53
N GLU A 66 6.15 20.94 10.42
CA GLU A 66 5.93 22.01 9.44
C GLU A 66 5.27 23.24 10.09
N ARG A 67 4.32 23.01 11.01
CA ARG A 67 3.69 24.09 11.79
C ARG A 67 4.70 24.83 12.66
N GLN A 68 5.58 24.11 13.36
CA GLN A 68 6.64 24.70 14.19
C GLN A 68 7.66 25.46 13.35
N VAL A 69 8.05 24.93 12.19
CA VAL A 69 8.90 25.61 11.21
C VAL A 69 8.32 26.97 10.84
N GLN A 70 7.01 27.01 10.54
CA GLN A 70 6.35 28.26 10.17
C GLN A 70 6.32 29.25 11.34
N LEU A 71 6.00 28.80 12.56
CA LEU A 71 6.02 29.65 13.75
C LEU A 71 7.39 30.28 14.00
N VAL A 72 8.48 29.51 13.86
CA VAL A 72 9.83 30.04 14.03
C VAL A 72 10.17 31.06 12.94
N LYS A 73 9.80 30.79 11.68
CA LYS A 73 10.00 31.75 10.57
C LYS A 73 9.24 33.06 10.78
N ASP A 74 8.05 33.00 11.37
CA ASP A 74 7.21 34.17 11.66
C ASP A 74 7.61 34.89 12.96
N GLY A 75 8.60 34.36 13.70
CA GLY A 75 9.05 34.91 14.99
C GLY A 75 8.09 34.69 16.16
N ALA A 76 7.06 33.86 15.97
CA ALA A 76 6.06 33.51 17.00
C ALA A 76 6.40 32.23 17.77
N GLY A 77 7.28 31.39 17.22
CA GLY A 77 7.77 30.16 17.82
C GLY A 77 9.16 30.32 18.45
N ASN A 78 9.62 29.28 19.13
CA ASN A 78 10.99 29.20 19.64
C ASN A 78 11.72 27.99 19.06
N SER A 79 13.05 28.08 18.98
CA SER A 79 13.86 27.03 18.38
C SER A 79 13.80 25.71 19.15
N LYS A 80 13.61 25.74 20.48
CA LYS A 80 13.55 24.52 21.30
C LYS A 80 12.37 23.64 20.88
N ASP A 81 11.18 24.21 20.76
CA ASP A 81 9.97 23.47 20.36
C ASP A 81 10.10 22.91 18.94
N LEU A 82 10.77 23.66 18.05
CA LEU A 82 11.09 23.18 16.71
C LEU A 82 12.03 21.97 16.73
N TYR A 83 13.10 21.98 17.54
CA TYR A 83 14.01 20.83 17.65
C TYR A 83 13.35 19.62 18.31
N ASP A 84 12.54 19.85 19.35
CA ASP A 84 11.78 18.75 19.98
C ASP A 84 10.86 18.09 18.95
N GLN A 85 10.16 18.89 18.14
CA GLN A 85 9.27 18.37 17.11
C GLN A 85 10.01 17.72 15.93
N GLU A 86 11.18 18.23 15.55
CA GLU A 86 12.03 17.55 14.55
C GLU A 86 12.42 16.16 15.05
N SER A 87 12.83 16.05 16.31
CA SER A 87 13.20 14.77 16.92
C SER A 87 12.03 13.78 16.89
N TYR A 88 10.80 14.22 17.20
CA TYR A 88 9.62 13.35 17.15
C TYR A 88 9.28 12.92 15.73
N ALA A 89 9.24 13.86 14.79
CA ALA A 89 8.91 13.55 13.40
C ALA A 89 9.96 12.66 12.73
N ARG A 90 11.24 12.87 13.03
CA ARG A 90 12.33 12.01 12.58
C ARG A 90 12.27 10.62 13.20
N ALA A 91 11.95 10.52 14.49
CA ALA A 91 11.75 9.24 15.15
C ALA A 91 10.60 8.45 14.51
N ALA A 92 9.45 9.10 14.27
CA ALA A 92 8.31 8.49 13.60
C ALA A 92 8.65 8.01 12.18
N ALA A 93 9.33 8.84 11.38
CA ALA A 93 9.78 8.46 10.04
C ALA A 93 10.78 7.30 10.08
N SER A 94 11.71 7.29 11.04
CA SER A 94 12.69 6.21 11.20
C SER A 94 12.03 4.90 11.64
N GLU A 95 11.06 4.95 12.55
CA GLU A 95 10.30 3.79 12.98
C GLU A 95 9.46 3.22 11.83
N ALA A 96 8.74 4.07 11.10
CA ALA A 96 7.99 3.67 9.92
C ALA A 96 8.91 3.07 8.83
N ASN A 97 10.10 3.65 8.62
CA ASN A 97 11.09 3.08 7.73
C ASN A 97 11.52 1.68 8.19
N SER A 98 11.76 1.47 9.49
CA SER A 98 12.08 0.12 10.01
C SER A 98 10.94 -0.86 9.76
N LEU A 99 9.70 -0.47 10.06
CA LEU A 99 8.53 -1.34 9.94
C LEU A 99 8.20 -1.67 8.47
N ILE A 100 8.44 -0.75 7.53
CA ILE A 100 8.22 -1.01 6.10
C ILE A 100 9.26 -1.97 5.50
N TRP A 101 10.46 -2.08 6.11
CA TRP A 101 11.44 -3.10 5.73
C TRP A 101 10.98 -4.51 6.13
N ASP A 102 10.32 -4.62 7.29
CA ASP A 102 9.80 -5.88 7.81
C ASP A 102 8.44 -6.28 7.20
N LEU A 103 7.75 -5.34 6.56
CA LEU A 103 6.43 -5.59 5.97
C LEU A 103 6.53 -6.54 4.77
N GLN A 104 5.88 -7.70 4.88
CA GLN A 104 5.89 -8.74 3.85
C GLN A 104 4.61 -8.71 3.00
N ILE A 105 4.78 -8.82 1.69
CA ILE A 105 3.67 -8.96 0.76
C ILE A 105 3.01 -10.34 0.95
N PRO A 106 1.68 -10.41 1.13
CA PRO A 106 0.99 -11.68 1.36
C PRO A 106 1.21 -12.68 0.22
N SER A 107 1.54 -13.92 0.60
CA SER A 107 1.95 -14.98 -0.34
C SER A 107 0.82 -15.52 -1.22
N ASN A 108 -0.44 -15.35 -0.79
CA ASN A 108 -1.63 -15.76 -1.53
C ASN A 108 -2.03 -14.80 -2.66
N LEU A 109 -1.37 -13.63 -2.79
CA LEU A 109 -1.71 -12.67 -3.83
C LEU A 109 -1.27 -13.12 -5.23
N PRO A 110 -2.02 -12.74 -6.28
CA PRO A 110 -1.61 -12.91 -7.68
C PRO A 110 -0.26 -12.24 -7.97
N LYS A 111 0.51 -12.81 -8.91
CA LYS A 111 1.88 -12.35 -9.22
C LYS A 111 1.93 -10.89 -9.68
N ASP A 112 0.96 -10.46 -10.47
CA ASP A 112 0.83 -9.10 -11.00
C ASP A 112 0.40 -8.09 -9.94
N VAL A 113 -0.36 -8.52 -8.93
CA VAL A 113 -0.68 -7.74 -7.73
C VAL A 113 0.57 -7.59 -6.86
N LYS A 114 1.30 -8.68 -6.61
CA LYS A 114 2.56 -8.63 -5.84
C LYS A 114 3.55 -7.65 -6.43
N LYS A 115 3.73 -7.67 -7.75
CA LYS A 115 4.64 -6.74 -8.45
C LYS A 115 4.28 -5.28 -8.20
N ASP A 116 3.00 -4.92 -8.22
CA ASP A 116 2.58 -3.55 -7.91
C ASP A 116 2.88 -3.20 -6.44
N LEU A 117 2.62 -4.14 -5.51
CA LEU A 117 2.92 -3.92 -4.09
C LEU A 117 4.43 -3.86 -3.80
N GLU A 118 5.26 -4.57 -4.55
CA GLU A 118 6.73 -4.45 -4.47
C GLU A 118 7.18 -3.03 -4.84
N ASN A 119 6.60 -2.45 -5.90
CA ASN A 119 6.86 -1.06 -6.27
C ASN A 119 6.39 -0.10 -5.17
N ALA A 120 5.20 -0.32 -4.60
CA ALA A 120 4.70 0.50 -3.50
C ALA A 120 5.60 0.44 -2.26
N LEU A 121 6.09 -0.75 -1.88
CA LEU A 121 7.02 -0.90 -0.75
C LEU A 121 8.36 -0.24 -1.01
N ALA A 122 8.90 -0.36 -2.23
CA ALA A 122 10.15 0.30 -2.60
C ALA A 122 10.02 1.82 -2.45
N SER A 123 8.96 2.42 -3.02
CA SER A 123 8.71 3.85 -2.87
C SER A 123 8.41 4.27 -1.43
N ALA A 124 7.71 3.45 -0.63
CA ALA A 124 7.45 3.77 0.78
C ALA A 124 8.73 3.83 1.61
N ARG A 125 9.72 2.97 1.33
CA ARG A 125 11.05 3.03 1.96
C ARG A 125 11.77 4.34 1.63
N ASP A 126 11.71 4.75 0.37
CA ASP A 126 12.32 6.00 -0.07
C ASP A 126 11.62 7.22 0.57
N VAL A 127 10.29 7.23 0.66
CA VAL A 127 9.52 8.32 1.30
C VAL A 127 9.98 8.58 2.73
N TYR A 128 10.04 7.55 3.57
CA TYR A 128 10.37 7.75 4.99
C TYR A 128 11.82 8.18 5.20
N LEU A 129 12.74 7.65 4.39
CA LEU A 129 14.12 8.11 4.38
C LEU A 129 14.21 9.58 3.96
N MET A 130 13.56 9.95 2.86
CA MET A 130 13.63 11.31 2.31
C MET A 130 12.96 12.34 3.21
N ARG A 131 11.89 11.98 3.93
CA ARG A 131 11.27 12.85 4.95
C ARG A 131 12.24 13.20 6.08
N GLY A 132 12.99 12.23 6.59
CA GLY A 132 14.02 12.49 7.60
C GLY A 132 15.11 13.45 7.10
N LEU A 133 15.56 13.27 5.86
CA LEU A 133 16.53 14.16 5.22
C LEU A 133 15.97 15.57 4.97
N ALA A 134 14.69 15.68 4.60
CA ALA A 134 13.99 16.95 4.41
C ALA A 134 13.89 17.75 5.72
N MET A 135 13.57 17.09 6.84
CA MET A 135 13.52 17.71 8.17
C MET A 135 14.89 18.24 8.58
N GLU A 136 15.93 17.42 8.44
CA GLU A 136 17.31 17.80 8.76
C GLU A 136 17.77 19.00 7.92
N SER A 137 17.51 18.96 6.61
CA SER A 137 17.80 20.08 5.70
C SER A 137 17.04 21.35 6.10
N THR A 138 15.79 21.21 6.56
CA THR A 138 14.97 22.34 6.99
C THR A 138 15.56 23.02 8.22
N ILE A 139 15.93 22.26 9.26
CA ILE A 139 16.57 22.79 10.46
C ILE A 139 17.86 23.54 10.11
N LYS A 140 18.75 22.91 9.34
CA LYS A 140 20.01 23.54 8.92
C LYS A 140 19.77 24.84 8.14
N SER A 141 18.72 24.89 7.31
CA SER A 141 18.37 26.10 6.55
C SER A 141 17.87 27.25 7.44
N ILE A 142 17.20 26.93 8.56
CA ILE A 142 16.75 27.93 9.54
C ILE A 142 17.95 28.48 10.32
N GLU A 143 18.90 27.62 10.68
CA GLU A 143 20.15 28.02 11.36
C GLU A 143 21.07 28.83 10.43
N ASN A 144 21.09 28.49 9.14
CA ASN A 144 21.99 29.06 8.14
C ASN A 144 21.22 29.61 6.92
N PRO A 145 20.41 30.68 7.08
CA PRO A 145 19.49 31.15 6.04
C PRO A 145 20.17 31.68 4.77
N LYS A 146 21.47 31.96 4.83
CA LYS A 146 22.28 32.41 3.69
C LYS A 146 22.80 31.25 2.83
N ASP A 147 22.75 30.02 3.33
CA ASP A 147 23.18 28.85 2.58
C ASP A 147 22.05 28.37 1.67
N MET A 148 22.11 28.82 0.41
CA MET A 148 21.13 28.46 -0.61
C MET A 148 21.16 26.96 -0.97
N SER A 149 22.25 26.24 -0.70
CA SER A 149 22.35 24.80 -1.02
C SER A 149 21.33 23.98 -0.23
N LEU A 150 21.09 24.35 1.03
CA LEU A 150 20.12 23.71 1.92
C LEU A 150 18.67 23.90 1.44
N GLN A 151 18.37 25.03 0.77
CA GLN A 151 17.06 25.24 0.17
C GLN A 151 16.84 24.31 -1.04
N PHE A 152 17.87 24.11 -1.85
CA PHE A 152 17.82 23.18 -2.99
C PHE A 152 17.69 21.72 -2.54
N GLU A 153 18.39 21.32 -1.47
CA GLU A 153 18.26 19.99 -0.87
C GLU A 153 16.83 19.74 -0.36
N PHE A 154 16.27 20.66 0.41
CA PHE A 154 14.89 20.58 0.88
C PHE A 154 13.88 20.41 -0.27
N GLN A 155 13.97 21.24 -1.31
CA GLN A 155 13.10 21.14 -2.48
C GLN A 155 13.25 19.80 -3.20
N ARG A 156 14.47 19.29 -3.32
CA ARG A 156 14.74 18.01 -3.94
C ARG A 156 14.11 16.87 -3.14
N TYR A 157 14.28 16.84 -1.81
CA TYR A 157 13.71 15.79 -0.98
C TYR A 157 12.19 15.80 -1.01
N ASN A 158 11.54 16.96 -0.91
CA ASN A 158 10.08 17.06 -0.99
C ASN A 158 9.55 16.60 -2.35
N LYS A 159 10.22 16.98 -3.45
CA LYS A 159 9.84 16.51 -4.78
C LYS A 159 9.94 14.98 -4.90
N THR A 160 10.96 14.38 -4.30
CA THR A 160 11.08 12.92 -4.25
C THR A 160 9.93 12.30 -3.45
N VAL A 161 9.64 12.84 -2.26
CA VAL A 161 8.50 12.39 -1.43
C VAL A 161 7.18 12.45 -2.23
N ASP A 162 6.89 13.57 -2.89
CA ASP A 162 5.66 13.74 -3.67
C ASP A 162 5.54 12.71 -4.81
N ASN A 163 6.65 12.48 -5.53
CA ASN A 163 6.70 11.49 -6.60
C ASN A 163 6.46 10.08 -6.06
N ASP A 164 7.13 9.71 -4.97
CA ASP A 164 7.04 8.35 -4.42
C ASP A 164 5.68 8.10 -3.76
N VAL A 165 5.07 9.09 -3.11
CA VAL A 165 3.67 9.01 -2.64
C VAL A 165 2.71 8.77 -3.81
N SER A 166 2.93 9.42 -4.95
CA SER A 166 2.15 9.18 -6.17
C SER A 166 2.33 7.75 -6.70
N ILE A 167 3.54 7.20 -6.67
CA ILE A 167 3.83 5.82 -7.07
C ILE A 167 3.16 4.81 -6.13
N ILE A 168 3.24 5.01 -4.81
CA ILE A 168 2.58 4.18 -3.80
C ILE A 168 1.08 4.13 -4.09
N THR A 169 0.46 5.30 -4.21
CA THR A 169 -0.99 5.44 -4.45
C THR A 169 -1.41 4.74 -5.74
N SER A 170 -0.72 5.01 -6.84
CA SER A 170 -1.02 4.43 -8.16
C SER A 170 -0.86 2.91 -8.18
N SER A 171 0.16 2.40 -7.49
CA SER A 171 0.43 0.96 -7.38
C SER A 171 -0.63 0.25 -6.54
N ILE A 172 -1.07 0.84 -5.42
CA ILE A 172 -2.17 0.32 -4.61
C ILE A 172 -3.48 0.29 -5.41
N ILE A 173 -3.78 1.35 -6.17
CA ILE A 173 -4.95 1.41 -7.04
C ILE A 173 -4.91 0.30 -8.10
N ALA A 174 -3.79 0.15 -8.81
CA ALA A 174 -3.62 -0.88 -9.83
C ALA A 174 -3.79 -2.30 -9.25
N ALA A 175 -3.18 -2.56 -8.10
CA ALA A 175 -3.30 -3.82 -7.36
C ALA A 175 -4.76 -4.11 -6.96
N GLY A 176 -5.46 -3.12 -6.40
CA GLY A 176 -6.86 -3.25 -6.00
C GLY A 176 -7.79 -3.53 -7.18
N GLN A 177 -7.57 -2.86 -8.31
CA GLN A 177 -8.34 -3.07 -9.55
C GLN A 177 -8.14 -4.48 -10.12
N LYS A 178 -6.92 -5.03 -10.09
CA LYS A 178 -6.62 -6.41 -10.49
C LYS A 178 -7.34 -7.44 -9.62
N LEU A 179 -7.53 -7.11 -8.34
CA LEU A 179 -8.35 -7.90 -7.40
C LEU A 179 -9.85 -7.64 -7.53
N LYS A 180 -10.28 -6.82 -8.48
CA LYS A 180 -11.69 -6.45 -8.71
C LYS A 180 -12.34 -5.73 -7.52
N LEU A 181 -11.56 -5.00 -6.73
CA LEU A 181 -12.12 -4.06 -5.75
C LEU A 181 -12.73 -2.86 -6.48
N THR A 182 -13.79 -2.32 -5.93
CA THR A 182 -14.41 -1.08 -6.45
C THR A 182 -13.52 0.13 -6.16
N PRO A 183 -13.64 1.23 -6.94
CA PRO A 183 -12.94 2.47 -6.64
C PRO A 183 -13.20 2.98 -5.22
N ASP A 184 -14.43 2.85 -4.72
CA ASP A 184 -14.80 3.29 -3.36
C ASP A 184 -14.11 2.45 -2.29
N GLU A 185 -14.03 1.13 -2.47
CA GLU A 185 -13.28 0.26 -1.56
C GLU A 185 -11.79 0.59 -1.53
N ILE A 186 -11.20 0.90 -2.69
CA ILE A 186 -9.78 1.28 -2.79
C ILE A 186 -9.55 2.63 -2.10
N ASN A 187 -10.39 3.63 -2.37
CA ASN A 187 -10.29 4.95 -1.76
C ASN A 187 -10.44 4.89 -0.23
N ALA A 188 -11.32 4.03 0.28
CA ALA A 188 -11.49 3.82 1.72
C ALA A 188 -10.27 3.17 2.40
N LEU A 189 -9.33 2.58 1.65
CA LEU A 189 -8.07 2.08 2.21
C LEU A 189 -6.98 3.15 2.24
N LEU A 190 -7.10 4.18 1.40
CA LEU A 190 -6.12 5.26 1.24
C LEU A 190 -6.38 6.47 2.16
N HIS A 191 -7.53 6.51 2.84
CA HIS A 191 -8.00 7.60 3.71
C HIS A 191 -8.44 7.08 5.07
#